data_AF-A0A3S0BIL4-F1
#
_entry.id   AF-A0A3S0BIL4-F1
#
_cell.length_a   1.000
_cell.length_b   1.000
_cell.length_c   1.000
_cell.angle_alpha   90.00
_cell.angle_beta   90.00
_cell.angle_gamma   90.00
#
_symmetry.space_group_name_H-M   'P 1'
#
loop_
_entity.id
_entity.type
_entity.pdbx_description
1 polymer ?
#
loop_
_entity_poly.entity_id
_entity_poly.type
_entity_poly.pdbx_seq_one_letter_code
_entity_poly.pdbx_strand_id
1 'polypeptide(L)'
;MATGSELCSFTDVELAKTGVWDAMTGTVSITRADLAAAVASAAALPAPPLKLGHTDPRFDGDPALGWVANLRLADNGHTLLGDLVDIPAWFAEIMPTAFSHRSIEATFNLDTPHGVHRFAVTALSLLGATWPAITDLASLRDHYTQGETHDR
;
A
#
# COMPACT_ATOMS: atom_id res chain seq x y z
N MET A 1 -11.41 30.26 10.74
CA MET A 1 -10.22 29.90 9.94
C MET A 1 -10.15 28.39 9.91
N ALA A 2 -10.18 27.76 8.73
CA ALA A 2 -9.98 26.32 8.65
C ALA A 2 -8.50 26.06 8.98
N THR A 3 -8.23 25.41 10.11
CA THR A 3 -6.92 24.81 10.36
C THR A 3 -6.65 23.85 9.21
N GLY A 4 -5.53 24.02 8.50
CA GLY A 4 -5.15 23.08 7.44
C GLY A 4 -5.15 21.66 8.01
N SER A 5 -5.65 20.68 7.26
CA SER A 5 -5.61 19.29 7.72
C SER A 5 -4.16 18.91 7.94
N GLU A 6 -3.83 18.51 9.17
CA GLU A 6 -2.56 17.86 9.46
C GLU A 6 -2.47 16.54 8.68
N LEU A 7 -1.28 16.25 8.16
CA LEU A 7 -0.98 15.04 7.40
C LEU A 7 0.01 14.19 8.20
N CYS A 8 -0.17 12.87 8.15
CA CYS A 8 0.64 11.89 8.85
C CYS A 8 1.27 10.90 7.87
N SER A 9 2.24 10.13 8.36
CA SER A 9 2.89 9.07 7.58
C SER A 9 3.21 7.84 8.43
N PHE A 10 3.22 6.67 7.79
CA PHE A 10 3.66 5.40 8.36
C PHE A 10 4.87 4.92 7.54
N THR A 11 5.99 4.70 8.21
CA THR A 11 7.22 4.25 7.54
C THR A 11 7.36 2.74 7.62
N ASP A 12 8.09 2.17 6.66
CA ASP A 12 8.53 0.77 6.70
C ASP A 12 7.37 -0.24 6.73
N VAL A 13 6.24 0.13 6.13
CA VAL A 13 5.05 -0.73 6.10
C VAL A 13 5.29 -1.85 5.10
N GLU A 14 5.20 -3.11 5.54
CA GLU A 14 5.25 -4.24 4.61
C GLU A 14 4.05 -4.17 3.65
N LEU A 15 4.21 -4.49 2.37
CA LEU A 15 3.12 -4.40 1.39
C LEU A 15 2.86 -5.76 0.73
N ALA A 16 3.93 -6.53 0.50
CA ALA A 16 3.83 -7.88 -0.03
C ALA A 16 5.02 -8.73 0.39
N LYS A 17 4.81 -10.04 0.46
CA LYS A 17 5.84 -11.06 0.66
C LYS A 17 5.83 -12.06 -0.48
N THR A 18 7.00 -12.61 -0.79
CA THR A 18 7.08 -13.72 -1.75
C THR A 18 6.31 -14.93 -1.23
N GLY A 19 5.67 -15.68 -2.11
CA GLY A 19 4.88 -16.83 -1.72
C GLY A 19 3.86 -17.22 -2.78
N VAL A 20 2.94 -18.09 -2.38
CA VAL A 20 1.74 -18.43 -3.14
C VAL A 20 0.55 -18.03 -2.28
N TRP A 21 -0.28 -17.14 -2.81
CA TRP A 21 -1.34 -16.48 -2.05
C TRP A 21 -2.67 -16.61 -2.79
N ASP A 22 -3.76 -16.82 -2.06
CA ASP A 22 -5.10 -16.83 -2.63
C ASP A 22 -5.65 -15.40 -2.66
N ALA A 23 -5.43 -14.72 -3.79
CA ALA A 23 -5.96 -13.38 -4.02
C ALA A 23 -7.40 -13.43 -4.55
N MET A 24 -8.09 -12.29 -4.52
CA MET A 24 -9.47 -12.17 -5.03
C MET A 24 -9.59 -12.56 -6.51
N THR A 25 -8.52 -12.38 -7.29
CA THR A 25 -8.45 -12.74 -8.71
C THR A 25 -7.96 -14.17 -8.97
N GLY A 26 -7.74 -14.95 -7.91
CA GLY A 26 -7.22 -16.31 -7.95
C GLY A 26 -5.87 -16.46 -7.25
N THR A 27 -5.36 -17.69 -7.24
CA THR A 27 -4.05 -18.00 -6.65
C THR A 27 -2.93 -17.34 -7.45
N VAL A 28 -2.08 -16.57 -6.78
CA VAL A 28 -0.95 -15.84 -7.36
C VAL A 28 0.36 -16.29 -6.73
N SER A 29 1.40 -16.47 -7.54
CA SER A 29 2.76 -16.66 -7.05
C SER A 29 3.55 -15.37 -7.18
N ILE A 30 4.03 -14.85 -6.05
CA ILE A 30 4.87 -13.66 -5.97
C ILE A 30 6.30 -14.09 -5.69
N THR A 31 7.22 -13.74 -6.59
CA THR A 31 8.65 -14.04 -6.51
C THR A 31 9.47 -12.80 -6.13
N ARG A 32 10.73 -12.99 -5.73
CA ARG A 32 11.64 -11.86 -5.48
C ARG A 32 11.83 -10.96 -6.70
N ALA A 33 11.80 -11.55 -7.90
CA ALA A 33 11.90 -10.80 -9.14
C ALA A 33 10.65 -9.94 -9.37
N ASP A 34 9.46 -10.37 -8.91
CA ASP A 34 8.24 -9.56 -8.95
C ASP A 34 8.38 -8.37 -8.03
N LEU A 35 8.80 -8.58 -6.79
CA LEU A 35 8.99 -7.48 -5.84
C LEU A 35 10.06 -6.48 -6.34
N ALA A 36 11.17 -6.96 -6.90
CA ALA A 36 12.18 -6.10 -7.51
C ALA A 36 11.62 -5.30 -8.70
N ALA A 37 10.77 -5.92 -9.53
CA ALA A 37 10.11 -5.23 -10.63
C ALA A 37 9.09 -4.19 -10.13
N ALA A 38 8.43 -4.40 -8.99
CA ALA A 38 7.55 -3.40 -8.36
C ALA A 38 8.33 -2.13 -8.03
N VAL A 39 9.49 -2.27 -7.38
CA VAL A 39 10.36 -1.15 -7.02
C VAL A 39 10.84 -0.40 -8.27
N ALA A 40 11.29 -1.12 -9.30
CA ALA A 40 11.72 -0.51 -10.55
C ALA A 40 10.59 0.24 -11.26
N SER A 41 9.36 -0.29 -11.23
CA SER A 41 8.19 0.32 -11.88
C SER A 41 7.74 1.59 -11.18
N ALA A 42 7.84 1.66 -9.85
CA ALA A 42 7.45 2.84 -9.08
C ALA A 42 8.22 4.12 -9.45
N ALA A 43 9.42 4.01 -10.01
CA ALA A 43 10.18 5.17 -10.48
C ALA A 43 9.60 5.82 -11.76
N ALA A 44 8.76 5.10 -12.50
CA ALA A 44 8.21 5.52 -13.79
C ALA A 44 6.68 5.67 -13.79
N LEU A 45 6.01 5.23 -12.73
CA LEU A 45 4.56 5.24 -12.60
C LEU A 45 4.11 6.23 -11.49
N PRO A 46 2.86 6.72 -11.53
CA PRO A 46 2.29 7.47 -10.43
C PRO A 46 2.31 6.69 -9.12
N ALA A 47 2.39 7.41 -8.00
CA ALA A 47 2.33 6.81 -6.68
C ALA A 47 1.00 6.04 -6.50
N PRO A 48 1.03 4.79 -5.98
CA PRO A 48 -0.19 4.04 -5.73
C PRO A 48 -1.07 4.72 -4.66
N PRO A 49 -2.36 4.98 -4.91
CA PRO A 49 -3.26 5.55 -3.92
C PRO A 49 -3.59 4.56 -2.79
N LEU A 50 -3.87 5.10 -1.61
CA LEU A 50 -4.48 4.38 -0.51
C LEU A 50 -6.01 4.40 -0.67
N LYS A 51 -6.59 3.22 -0.87
CA LYS A 51 -8.03 2.99 -1.03
C LYS A 51 -8.66 2.48 0.25
N LEU A 52 -9.93 2.81 0.47
CA LEU A 52 -10.77 2.11 1.46
C LEU A 52 -11.30 0.81 0.87
N GLY A 53 -10.75 -0.33 1.30
CA GLY A 53 -11.16 -1.64 0.78
C GLY A 53 -10.83 -1.87 -0.71
N HIS A 54 -11.33 -2.98 -1.25
CA HIS A 54 -11.14 -3.36 -2.66
C HIS A 54 -12.23 -2.77 -3.57
N THR A 55 -13.49 -3.12 -3.30
CA THR A 55 -14.67 -2.61 -4.00
C THR A 55 -15.88 -2.77 -3.09
N ASP A 56 -16.56 -1.69 -2.75
CA ASP A 56 -17.85 -1.69 -2.06
C ASP A 56 -18.91 -1.16 -3.03
N PRO A 57 -20.11 -1.76 -3.15
CA PRO A 57 -21.17 -1.23 -4.01
C PRO A 57 -21.54 0.24 -3.72
N ARG A 58 -21.17 0.76 -2.54
CA ARG A 58 -21.37 2.16 -2.13
C ARG A 58 -20.17 3.07 -2.47
N PHE A 59 -18.96 2.52 -2.59
CA PHE A 59 -17.72 3.24 -2.91
C PHE A 59 -16.64 2.29 -3.47
N ASP A 60 -15.93 2.69 -4.52
CA ASP A 60 -14.84 1.88 -5.11
C ASP A 60 -13.45 2.39 -4.67
N GLY A 61 -13.28 2.54 -3.36
CA GLY A 61 -12.02 3.01 -2.78
C GLY A 61 -11.72 4.50 -2.94
N ASP A 62 -12.65 5.27 -3.50
CA ASP A 62 -12.55 6.73 -3.64
C ASP A 62 -13.05 7.51 -2.41
N PRO A 63 -12.51 8.71 -2.15
CA PRO A 63 -11.29 9.26 -2.74
C PRO A 63 -10.04 8.62 -2.12
N ALA A 64 -8.88 8.83 -2.76
CA ALA A 64 -7.59 8.44 -2.17
C ALA A 64 -7.36 9.11 -0.80
N LEU A 65 -6.91 8.33 0.18
CA LEU A 65 -6.63 8.79 1.55
C LEU A 65 -5.14 9.03 1.83
N GLY A 66 -4.31 8.98 0.80
CA GLY A 66 -2.86 9.09 0.87
C GLY A 66 -2.23 8.33 -0.28
N TRP A 67 -0.90 8.22 -0.26
CA TRP A 67 -0.12 7.56 -1.31
C TRP A 67 0.93 6.61 -0.72
N VAL A 68 1.31 5.60 -1.52
CA VAL A 68 2.48 4.77 -1.23
C VAL A 68 3.72 5.43 -1.84
N ALA A 69 4.76 5.61 -1.04
CA ALA A 69 6.05 6.15 -1.44
C ALA A 69 7.19 5.20 -1.08
N ASN A 70 8.40 5.48 -1.58
CA ASN A 70 9.65 4.84 -1.17
C ASN A 70 9.63 3.30 -1.18
N LEU A 71 9.06 2.71 -2.25
CA LEU A 71 9.06 1.26 -2.43
C LEU A 71 10.49 0.71 -2.42
N ARG A 72 10.72 -0.32 -1.61
CA ARG A 72 12.04 -0.95 -1.48
C ARG A 72 11.92 -2.38 -0.97
N LEU A 73 13.00 -3.13 -1.11
CA LEU A 73 13.07 -4.51 -0.66
C LEU A 73 13.70 -4.62 0.73
N ALA A 74 13.19 -5.55 1.53
CA ALA A 74 13.75 -6.01 2.80
C ALA A 74 13.86 -7.54 2.81
N ASP A 75 14.36 -8.11 3.91
CA ASP A 75 14.45 -9.56 4.14
C ASP A 75 15.10 -10.34 2.98
N ASN A 76 16.24 -9.85 2.50
CA ASN A 76 16.95 -10.43 1.35
C ASN A 76 16.07 -10.50 0.08
N GLY A 77 15.18 -9.54 -0.11
CA GLY A 77 14.29 -9.45 -1.27
C GLY A 77 12.97 -10.20 -1.11
N HIS A 78 12.68 -10.75 0.06
CA HIS A 78 11.44 -11.50 0.31
C HIS A 78 10.26 -10.63 0.74
N THR A 79 10.52 -9.39 1.14
CA THR A 79 9.49 -8.44 1.58
C THR A 79 9.61 -7.14 0.79
N LEU A 80 8.48 -6.66 0.28
CA LEU A 80 8.33 -5.32 -0.29
C LEU A 80 7.84 -4.39 0.82
N LEU A 81 8.59 -3.33 1.09
CA LEU A 81 8.20 -2.25 1.99
C LEU A 81 7.79 -1.01 1.18
N GLY A 82 6.98 -0.15 1.79
CA GLY A 82 6.77 1.22 1.35
C GLY A 82 6.31 2.11 2.50
N ASP A 83 6.36 3.41 2.28
CA ASP A 83 5.89 4.39 3.25
C ASP A 83 4.49 4.85 2.83
N LEU A 84 3.58 4.97 3.78
CA LEU A 84 2.25 5.52 3.56
C LEU A 84 2.29 7.01 3.92
N VAL A 85 2.08 7.89 2.95
CA VAL A 85 2.29 9.34 3.09
C VAL A 85 1.03 10.14 2.75
N ASP A 86 1.02 11.41 3.17
CA ASP A 86 -0.06 12.38 2.95
C ASP A 86 -1.43 11.93 3.46
N ILE A 87 -1.44 11.20 4.59
CA ILE A 87 -2.67 10.69 5.19
C ILE A 87 -3.30 11.75 6.09
N PRO A 88 -4.60 12.07 5.97
CA PRO A 88 -5.27 12.96 6.91
C PRO A 88 -5.13 12.46 8.36
N ALA A 89 -4.72 13.34 9.28
CA ALA A 89 -4.43 12.96 10.67
C ALA A 89 -5.59 12.23 11.37
N TRP A 90 -6.83 12.72 11.20
CA TRP A 90 -8.03 12.08 11.75
C TRP A 90 -8.19 10.63 11.32
N PHE A 91 -7.72 10.29 10.12
CA PHE A 91 -7.80 8.93 9.59
C PHE A 91 -6.63 8.08 10.07
N ALA A 92 -5.42 8.66 10.10
CA ALA A 92 -4.23 8.01 10.63
C ALA A 92 -4.42 7.51 12.08
N GLU A 93 -5.17 8.25 12.90
CA GLU A 93 -5.51 7.85 14.29
C GLU A 93 -6.26 6.51 14.38
N ILE A 94 -7.13 6.22 13.40
CA ILE A 94 -7.96 5.01 13.42
C ILE A 94 -7.38 3.87 12.60
N MET A 95 -6.49 4.15 11.64
CA MET A 95 -5.89 3.13 10.76
C MET A 95 -5.34 1.91 11.50
N PRO A 96 -4.54 2.05 12.58
CA PRO A 96 -4.01 0.91 13.32
C PRO A 96 -5.09 -0.03 13.86
N THR A 97 -6.27 0.48 14.22
CA THR A 97 -7.31 -0.34 14.85
C THR A 97 -8.39 -0.78 13.86
N ALA A 98 -8.92 0.16 13.09
CA ALA A 98 -10.03 -0.04 12.16
C ALA A 98 -9.60 -0.61 10.81
N PHE A 99 -8.35 -0.37 10.38
CA PHE A 99 -7.80 -0.80 9.11
C PHE A 99 -6.42 -1.45 9.28
N SER A 100 -6.31 -2.31 10.28
CA SER A 100 -5.04 -2.91 10.73
C SER A 100 -4.32 -3.76 9.67
N HIS A 101 -5.02 -4.17 8.62
CA HIS A 101 -4.50 -4.97 7.51
C HIS A 101 -4.56 -4.18 6.20
N ARG A 102 -3.83 -4.64 5.19
CA ARG A 102 -3.87 -4.09 3.84
C ARG A 102 -3.66 -5.18 2.80
N SER A 103 -3.97 -4.86 1.56
CA SER A 103 -3.66 -5.69 0.40
C SER A 103 -3.20 -4.79 -0.74
N ILE A 104 -2.14 -5.20 -1.43
CA ILE A 104 -1.72 -4.51 -2.65
C ILE A 104 -2.72 -4.81 -3.78
N GLU A 105 -3.02 -3.79 -4.58
CA GLU A 105 -3.50 -3.99 -5.94
C GLU A 105 -2.28 -3.91 -6.85
N ALA A 106 -2.09 -4.92 -7.70
CA ALA A 106 -0.95 -4.96 -8.60
C ALA A 106 -1.31 -5.61 -9.93
N THR A 107 -0.63 -5.17 -10.98
CA THR A 107 -0.81 -5.64 -12.35
C THR A 107 0.50 -6.24 -12.85
N PHE A 108 0.43 -7.48 -13.30
CA PHE A 108 1.50 -8.11 -14.06
C PHE A 108 1.48 -7.63 -15.50
N ASN A 109 2.66 -7.40 -16.07
CA ASN A 109 2.84 -6.94 -17.45
C ASN A 109 1.98 -5.71 -17.78
N LEU A 110 1.96 -4.73 -16.87
CA LEU A 110 1.26 -3.47 -17.09
C LEU A 110 1.86 -2.76 -18.31
N ASP A 111 1.07 -2.68 -19.37
CA ASP A 111 1.46 -2.02 -20.61
C ASP A 111 1.19 -0.52 -20.52
N THR A 112 2.18 0.27 -20.90
CA THR A 112 2.13 1.73 -20.90
C THR A 112 2.71 2.26 -22.20
N PRO A 113 2.45 3.53 -22.58
CA PRO A 113 3.08 4.15 -23.75
C PRO A 113 4.62 4.15 -23.72
N HIS A 114 5.24 3.92 -22.55
CA HIS A 114 6.69 3.95 -22.35
C HIS A 114 7.31 2.55 -22.18
N GLY A 115 6.50 1.49 -22.29
CA GLY A 115 6.94 0.10 -22.20
C GLY A 115 6.16 -0.71 -21.18
N VAL A 116 6.56 -1.98 -21.04
CA VAL A 116 5.88 -2.96 -20.20
C VAL A 116 6.56 -3.06 -18.84
N HIS A 117 5.77 -2.87 -17.78
CA HIS A 117 6.18 -3.09 -16.40
C HIS A 117 5.81 -4.51 -15.97
N ARG A 118 6.82 -5.35 -15.72
CA ARG A 118 6.62 -6.76 -15.37
C ARG A 118 5.68 -6.96 -14.18
N PHE A 119 5.82 -6.13 -13.15
CA PHE A 119 4.94 -6.13 -11.98
C PHE A 119 4.89 -4.71 -11.42
N ALA A 120 3.69 -4.13 -11.34
CA ALA A 120 3.47 -2.77 -10.86
C ALA A 120 2.40 -2.76 -9.78
N VAL A 121 2.70 -2.17 -8.62
CA VAL A 121 1.69 -1.88 -7.60
C VAL A 121 0.89 -0.67 -8.10
N THR A 122 -0.43 -0.80 -8.16
CA THR A 122 -1.33 0.21 -8.71
C THR A 122 -2.19 0.88 -7.65
N ALA A 123 -2.40 0.24 -6.49
CA ALA A 123 -3.03 0.84 -5.31
C ALA A 123 -2.72 0.02 -4.05
N LEU A 124 -3.13 0.53 -2.89
CA LEU A 124 -3.13 -0.19 -1.63
C LEU A 124 -4.51 -0.12 -0.97
N SER A 125 -5.19 -1.26 -0.85
CA SER A 125 -6.47 -1.35 -0.14
C SER A 125 -6.24 -1.50 1.35
N LEU A 126 -6.76 -0.56 2.13
CA LEU A 126 -6.81 -0.62 3.59
C LEU A 126 -7.98 -1.49 4.02
N LEU A 127 -7.70 -2.52 4.83
CA LEU A 127 -8.64 -3.58 5.17
C LEU A 127 -8.97 -3.58 6.66
N GLY A 128 -10.26 -3.45 6.95
CA GLY A 128 -10.81 -3.57 8.30
C GLY A 128 -11.52 -4.90 8.55
N ALA A 129 -12.57 -5.17 7.78
CA ALA A 129 -13.39 -6.38 7.91
C ALA A 129 -12.99 -7.51 6.96
N THR A 130 -12.29 -7.19 5.87
CA THR A 130 -11.87 -8.14 4.84
C THR A 130 -10.51 -8.74 5.20
N TRP A 131 -10.37 -10.06 5.03
CA TRP A 131 -9.09 -10.73 5.20
C TRP A 131 -8.11 -10.35 4.07
N PRO A 132 -6.83 -10.10 4.38
CA PRO A 132 -5.82 -9.93 3.34
C PRO A 132 -5.48 -11.27 2.69
N ALA A 133 -5.06 -11.24 1.42
CA ALA A 133 -4.53 -12.43 0.75
C ALA A 133 -3.17 -12.87 1.33
N ILE A 134 -2.32 -11.90 1.67
CA ILE A 134 -1.03 -12.12 2.33
C ILE A 134 -1.25 -11.97 3.83
N THR A 135 -1.30 -13.10 4.53
CA THR A 135 -1.78 -13.17 5.92
C THR A 135 -0.70 -13.03 6.99
N ASP A 136 0.58 -12.95 6.58
CA ASP A 136 1.75 -12.87 7.46
C ASP A 136 2.46 -11.51 7.42
N LEU A 137 1.77 -10.48 6.91
CA LEU A 137 2.25 -9.10 7.02
C LEU A 137 2.04 -8.58 8.44
N ALA A 138 3.01 -7.84 8.97
CA ALA A 138 2.89 -7.15 10.26
C ALA A 138 1.67 -6.21 10.26
N SER A 139 1.05 -6.04 11.43
CA SER A 139 -0.12 -5.15 11.55
C SER A 139 0.33 -3.71 11.46
N LEU A 140 -0.49 -2.82 10.91
CA LEU A 140 -0.20 -1.37 10.97
C LEU A 140 -0.06 -0.83 12.41
N ARG A 141 -0.59 -1.56 13.42
CA ARG A 141 -0.36 -1.27 14.85
C ARG A 141 1.11 -1.27 15.22
N ASP A 142 1.89 -2.12 14.58
CA ASP A 142 3.30 -2.33 14.91
C ASP A 142 4.20 -1.23 14.28
N HIS A 143 3.64 -0.42 13.37
CA HIS A 143 4.34 0.62 12.62
C HIS A 143 3.86 2.05 12.94
N TYR A 144 2.98 2.24 13.93
CA TYR A 144 2.49 3.57 14.28
C TYR A 144 3.54 4.39 15.02
N THR A 145 4.11 5.38 14.34
CA THR A 145 4.90 6.46 14.94
C THR A 145 4.10 7.76 14.86
N GLN A 146 3.81 8.42 15.99
CA GLN A 146 3.21 9.76 15.95
C GLN A 146 4.18 10.73 15.24
N GLY A 147 3.69 11.43 14.21
CA GLY A 147 4.47 12.42 13.46
C GLY A 147 4.56 13.75 14.19
N GLU A 148 5.73 14.41 14.11
CA GLU A 148 5.93 15.79 14.54
C GLU A 148 5.17 16.77 13.63
N THR A 149 4.59 17.80 14.25
CA THR A 149 3.87 18.89 13.58
C THR A 149 4.83 19.67 12.68
N HIS A 150 4.64 19.59 11.36
CA HIS A 150 5.32 20.50 10.43
C HIS A 150 4.58 21.84 10.39
N ASP A 151 5.09 22.80 11.16
CA ASP A 151 4.69 24.20 11.04
C ASP A 151 5.18 24.74 9.69
N ARG A 152 4.31 25.42 8.94
CA ARG A 152 4.66 26.07 7.66
C ARG A 152 5.19 27.48 7.86
#